data_AF-S3BF55-F1
#
_entry.id   AF-S3BF55-F1
#
_cell.length_a   1.000
_cell.length_b   1.000
_cell.length_c   1.000
_cell.angle_alpha   90.00
_cell.angle_beta   90.00
_cell.angle_gamma   90.00
#
_symmetry.space_group_name_H-M   'P 1'
#
loop_
_entity.id
_entity.type
_entity.pdbx_description
1 polymer ?
#
loop_
_entity_poly.entity_id
_entity_poly.type
_entity_poly.pdbx_seq_one_letter_code
_entity_poly.pdbx_strand_id
1 'polypeptide(L)'
;MRSRYSAFAVGDAAYLLGTWHPATRPARLDPADGPRWTGLEILDTSGGSAFHGEGTVTFRAHWVTAAGERGTQEERSRFVRVDGAWSYLDGAVA
;
A
#
# COMPACT_ATOMS: atom_id res chain seq x y z
N MET A 1 -5.82 1.72 -1.52
CA MET A 1 -4.97 0.53 -1.29
C MET A 1 -4.74 -0.33 -2.55
N ARG A 2 -5.77 -0.91 -3.19
CA ARG A 2 -5.58 -1.83 -4.35
C ARG A 2 -4.69 -1.26 -5.47
N SER A 3 -4.86 0.02 -5.84
CA SER A 3 -4.02 0.67 -6.84
C SER A 3 -2.55 0.81 -6.42
N ARG A 4 -2.28 1.10 -5.13
CA ARG A 4 -0.91 1.11 -4.59
C ARG A 4 -0.27 -0.28 -4.65
N TYR A 5 -1.01 -1.34 -4.32
CA TYR A 5 -0.52 -2.70 -4.50
C TYR A 5 -0.14 -2.99 -5.96
N SER A 6 -1.00 -2.62 -6.92
CA SER A 6 -0.67 -2.77 -8.35
C SER A 6 0.59 -1.98 -8.73
N ALA A 7 0.76 -0.77 -8.21
CA ALA A 7 1.96 0.03 -8.43
C ALA A 7 3.23 -0.64 -7.86
N PHE A 8 3.15 -1.26 -6.68
CA PHE A 8 4.25 -2.11 -6.16
C PHE A 8 4.53 -3.29 -7.09
N ALA A 9 3.50 -3.98 -7.58
CA ALA A 9 3.65 -5.15 -8.43
C ALA A 9 4.27 -4.84 -9.81
N VAL A 10 4.08 -3.63 -10.34
CA VAL A 10 4.63 -3.20 -11.65
C VAL A 10 5.84 -2.26 -11.53
N GLY A 11 6.28 -1.91 -10.32
CA GLY A 11 7.43 -1.03 -10.12
C GLY A 11 7.16 0.48 -10.32
N ASP A 12 5.91 0.94 -10.23
CA ASP A 12 5.56 2.35 -10.41
C ASP A 12 5.81 3.19 -9.15
N ALA A 13 7.09 3.53 -8.95
CA ALA A 13 7.54 4.35 -7.83
C ALA A 13 6.91 5.76 -7.84
N ALA A 14 6.68 6.35 -9.01
CA ALA A 14 6.11 7.69 -9.14
C ALA A 14 4.66 7.72 -8.61
N TYR A 15 3.86 6.72 -8.96
CA TYR A 15 2.50 6.59 -8.42
C TYR A 15 2.50 6.36 -6.91
N LEU A 16 3.42 5.53 -6.40
CA LEU A 16 3.53 5.27 -4.96
C LEU A 16 3.90 6.53 -4.17
N LEU A 17 4.83 7.33 -4.68
CA LEU A 17 5.23 8.62 -4.09
C LEU A 17 4.15 9.69 -4.26
N GLY A 18 3.42 9.71 -5.37
CA GLY A 18 2.34 10.66 -5.64
C GLY A 18 1.08 10.41 -4.79
N THR A 19 0.86 9.16 -4.38
CA THR A 19 -0.27 8.76 -3.51
C THR A 19 0.12 8.60 -2.04
N TRP A 20 1.31 9.07 -1.66
CA TRP A 20 1.78 9.09 -0.28
C TRP A 20 1.49 10.45 0.35
N HIS A 21 1.08 10.45 1.61
CA HIS A 21 0.90 11.67 2.37
C HIS A 21 2.22 12.46 2.47
N PRO A 22 2.24 13.78 2.19
CA PRO A 22 3.48 14.56 2.13
C PRO A 22 4.31 14.52 3.42
N ALA A 23 3.66 14.43 4.59
CA ALA A 23 4.35 14.44 5.88
C ALA A 23 5.12 13.15 6.21
N THR A 24 4.78 12.02 5.59
CA THR A 24 5.36 10.70 5.88
C THR A 24 6.02 10.06 4.66
N ARG A 25 5.99 10.76 3.52
CA ARG A 25 6.52 10.27 2.25
C ARG A 25 8.05 10.15 2.32
N PRO A 26 8.63 8.98 2.02
CA PRO A 26 10.07 8.84 1.93
C PRO A 26 10.63 9.64 0.74
N ALA A 27 11.87 10.11 0.83
CA ALA A 27 12.53 10.85 -0.24
C ALA A 27 12.76 10.00 -1.50
N ARG A 28 12.95 8.69 -1.32
CA ARG A 28 13.11 7.71 -2.38
C ARG A 28 12.38 6.43 -1.99
N LEU A 29 11.79 5.77 -2.99
CA LEU A 29 11.18 4.47 -2.86
C LEU A 29 11.57 3.65 -4.09
N ASP A 30 12.13 2.47 -3.86
CA ASP A 30 12.43 1.51 -4.93
C ASP A 30 11.56 0.27 -4.74
N PRO A 31 10.50 0.07 -5.56
CA PRO A 31 9.65 -1.10 -5.46
C PRO A 31 10.30 -2.36 -6.07
N ALA A 32 11.41 -2.22 -6.82
CA ALA A 32 12.09 -3.34 -7.45
C ALA A 32 13.04 -4.09 -6.49
N ASP A 33 13.41 -3.48 -5.37
CA ASP A 33 14.30 -4.07 -4.35
C ASP A 33 13.62 -5.14 -3.48
N GLY A 34 12.34 -5.46 -3.74
CA GLY A 34 11.52 -6.39 -2.97
C GLY A 34 11.24 -7.74 -3.65
N PRO A 35 10.54 -8.66 -2.95
CA PRO A 35 10.04 -9.87 -3.57
C PRO A 35 8.96 -9.54 -4.60
N ARG A 36 8.67 -10.48 -5.50
CA ARG A 36 7.58 -10.30 -6.48
C ARG A 36 6.23 -10.52 -5.81
N TRP A 37 5.38 -9.51 -5.85
CA TRP A 37 4.01 -9.58 -5.37
C TRP A 37 3.14 -10.43 -6.32
N THR A 38 2.41 -11.40 -5.77
CA THR A 38 1.62 -12.37 -6.54
C THR A 38 0.13 -12.36 -6.23
N GLY A 39 -0.30 -11.75 -5.13
CA GLY A 39 -1.71 -11.66 -4.77
C GLY A 39 -1.98 -10.63 -3.68
N LEU A 40 -3.20 -10.11 -3.65
CA LEU A 40 -3.70 -9.19 -2.63
C LEU A 40 -5.07 -9.66 -2.13
N GLU A 41 -5.18 -9.83 -0.82
CA GLU A 41 -6.44 -10.04 -0.12
C GLU A 41 -6.76 -8.82 0.74
N ILE A 42 -7.99 -8.33 0.67
CA ILE A 42 -8.46 -7.30 1.61
C ILE A 42 -9.18 -8.03 2.74
N LEU A 43 -8.64 -7.90 3.96
CA LEU A 43 -9.15 -8.59 5.15
C LEU A 43 -10.19 -7.75 5.89
N ASP A 44 -9.96 -6.44 5.98
CA ASP A 44 -10.86 -5.49 6.65
C ASP A 44 -10.72 -4.09 6.06
N THR A 45 -11.79 -3.29 6.16
CA THR A 45 -11.78 -1.88 5.81
C THR A 45 -12.63 -1.06 6.77
N SER A 46 -12.15 0.11 7.17
CA SER A 46 -12.97 1.09 7.91
C SER A 46 -12.89 2.48 7.27
N GLY A 47 -13.97 3.26 7.38
CA GLY A 47 -14.04 4.58 6.76
C GLY A 47 -13.96 4.51 5.23
N GLY A 48 -13.25 5.45 4.60
CA GLY A 48 -12.95 5.36 3.16
C GLY A 48 -14.10 5.73 2.20
N SER A 49 -15.30 6.02 2.71
CA SER A 49 -16.42 6.52 1.90
C SER A 49 -16.22 7.98 1.48
N ALA A 50 -17.07 8.47 0.57
CA ALA A 50 -17.02 9.85 0.07
C ALA A 50 -17.13 10.93 1.16
N PHE A 51 -17.70 10.59 2.33
CA PHE A 51 -17.91 11.51 3.45
C PHE A 51 -16.83 11.44 4.53
N HIS A 52 -15.90 10.47 4.44
CA HIS A 52 -14.84 10.32 5.43
C HIS A 52 -13.58 11.09 5.02
N GLY A 53 -12.93 11.69 6.02
CA GLY A 53 -11.57 12.25 5.88
C GLY A 53 -10.47 11.22 6.11
N GLU A 54 -10.79 10.08 6.73
CA GLU A 54 -9.84 9.04 7.10
C GLU A 54 -10.40 7.64 6.82
N GLY A 55 -9.51 6.66 6.66
CA GLY A 55 -9.89 5.27 6.48
C GLY A 55 -8.73 4.33 6.73
N THR A 56 -9.06 3.06 6.99
CA THR A 56 -8.06 2.00 7.15
C THR A 56 -8.35 0.84 6.23
N VAL A 57 -7.30 0.13 5.85
CA VAL A 57 -7.38 -1.11 5.08
C VAL A 57 -6.41 -2.11 5.69
N THR A 58 -6.93 -3.21 6.21
CA THR A 58 -6.13 -4.38 6.58
C THR A 58 -6.08 -5.32 5.38
N PHE A 59 -4.88 -5.72 4.97
CA PHE A 59 -4.69 -6.57 3.80
C PHE A 59 -3.61 -7.61 4.05
N ARG A 60 -3.65 -8.66 3.23
CA ARG A 60 -2.59 -9.66 3.10
C ARG A 60 -2.04 -9.63 1.68
N ALA A 61 -0.75 -9.36 1.53
CA ALA A 61 -0.05 -9.41 0.26
C ALA A 61 0.78 -10.68 0.17
N HIS A 62 0.62 -11.43 -0.92
CA HIS A 62 1.36 -12.65 -1.21
C HIS A 62 2.58 -12.31 -2.04
N TRP A 63 3.71 -12.95 -1.74
CA TRP A 63 4.96 -12.71 -2.44
C TRP A 63 5.71 -13.99 -2.75
N VAL A 64 6.64 -13.88 -3.72
CA VAL A 64 7.61 -14.93 -4.05
C VAL A 64 8.98 -14.32 -4.29
N THR A 65 10.05 -14.94 -3.75
CA THR A 65 11.43 -14.53 -4.01
C THR A 65 11.96 -15.12 -5.33
N ALA A 66 13.12 -14.63 -5.79
CA ALA A 66 13.80 -15.22 -6.95
C ALA A 66 14.19 -16.70 -6.73
N ALA A 67 14.42 -17.10 -5.47
CA ALA A 67 14.69 -18.49 -5.09
C ALA A 67 13.42 -19.36 -5.04
N GLY A 68 12.23 -18.78 -5.25
CA GLY A 68 10.95 -19.51 -5.25
C GLY A 68 10.31 -19.65 -3.87
N GLU A 69 10.90 -19.08 -2.83
CA GLU A 69 10.30 -19.01 -1.50
C GLU A 69 9.04 -18.15 -1.55
N ARG A 70 8.00 -18.55 -0.83
CA ARG A 70 6.71 -17.86 -0.82
C ARG A 70 6.35 -17.47 0.60
N GLY A 71 5.62 -16.39 0.72
CA GLY A 71 5.06 -15.98 1.98
C GLY A 71 3.98 -14.94 1.81
N THR A 72 3.51 -14.46 2.95
CA THR A 72 2.52 -13.39 3.03
C THR A 72 3.02 -12.29 3.95
N GLN A 73 2.58 -11.08 3.69
CA GLN A 73 2.72 -9.94 4.58
C GLN A 73 1.33 -9.44 4.92
N GLU A 74 1.03 -9.32 6.21
CA GLU A 74 -0.19 -8.66 6.68
C GLU A 74 0.14 -7.27 7.18
N GLU A 75 -0.64 -6.29 6.73
CA GLU A 75 -0.48 -4.91 7.15
C GLU A 75 -1.86 -4.25 7.32
N ARG A 76 -1.96 -3.38 8.33
CA ARG A 76 -3.04 -2.42 8.47
C ARG A 76 -2.55 -1.02 8.08
N SER A 77 -2.97 -0.55 6.92
CA SER A 77 -2.64 0.79 6.43
C SER A 77 -3.69 1.82 6.80
N ARG A 78 -3.25 3.06 7.06
CA ARG A 78 -4.09 4.24 7.26
C ARG A 78 -4.02 5.17 6.06
N PHE A 79 -5.15 5.75 5.70
CA PHE A 79 -5.32 6.69 4.61
C PHE A 79 -6.04 7.93 5.10
N VAL A 80 -5.63 9.08 4.55
CA VAL A 80 -6.28 10.38 4.80
C VAL A 80 -6.61 11.04 3.48
N ARG A 81 -7.67 11.85 3.45
CA ARG A 81 -8.10 12.57 2.27
C ARG A 81 -7.52 13.98 2.28
N VAL A 82 -6.65 14.28 1.32
CA VAL A 82 -6.00 15.58 1.13
C VAL A 82 -6.42 16.12 -0.22
N ASP A 83 -6.94 17.35 -0.26
CA ASP A 83 -7.41 18.02 -1.49
C ASP A 83 -8.33 17.14 -2.36
N GLY A 84 -9.21 16.37 -1.70
CA GLY A 84 -10.17 15.48 -2.35
C GLY A 84 -9.62 14.12 -2.79
N ALA A 85 -8.33 13.84 -2.64
CA ALA A 85 -7.69 12.58 -3.00
C ALA A 85 -7.21 11.78 -1.77
N TRP A 86 -7.28 10.46 -1.84
CA TRP A 86 -6.79 9.57 -0.78
C TRP A 86 -5.27 9.42 -0.84
N SER A 87 -4.60 9.71 0.26
CA SER A 87 -3.16 9.57 0.45
C SER A 87 -2.84 8.54 1.53
N TYR A 88 -1.87 7.68 1.29
CA TYR A 88 -1.34 6.74 2.28
C TYR A 88 -0.60 7.50 3.37
N LEU A 89 -1.04 7.38 4.62
CA LEU A 89 -0.40 8.04 5.75
C LEU A 89 0.74 7.17 6.28
N ASP A 90 0.42 5.98 6.75
CA ASP A 90 1.36 4.98 7.23
C ASP A 90 0.67 3.60 7.34
N GLY A 91 1.38 2.62 7.87
CA GLY A 91 0.83 1.30 8.16
C GLY A 91 1.68 0.55 9.17
N ALA A 92 1.05 -0.43 9.82
CA ALA A 92 1.69 -1.33 10.75
C ALA A 92 1.69 -2.74 10.16
N VAL A 93 2.89 -3.32 10.01
CA VAL A 93 3.10 -4.70 9.58
C VAL A 93 3.00 -5.60 10.80
N ALA A 94 2.25 -6.69 10.68
CA ALA A 94 2.11 -7.72 11.72
C ALA A 94 3.19 -8.80 11.61
#